data_AF-A0A6V7NVF7-F1
#
_entry.id   AF-A0A6V7NVF7-F1
#
_cell.length_a   1.000
_cell.length_b   1.000
_cell.length_c   1.000
_cell.angle_alpha   90.00
_cell.angle_beta   90.00
_cell.angle_gamma   90.00
#
_symmetry.space_group_name_H-M   'P 1'
#
loop_
_entity.id
_entity.type
_entity.pdbx_description
1 polymer ?
#
loop_
_entity_poly.entity_id
_entity_poly.type
_entity_poly.pdbx_seq_one_letter_code
_entity_poly.pdbx_strand_id
1 'polypeptide(L)'
;MSLLVTNIIDEPVYVLLTNDGCFLMKDNWPSILFAMAGGIVLSLGNLATQYAWAFVGLSVTEIISSSITVVIGTTFNYFLDDRINRAEILFPGVGCFLVAVCLGSAVHSSNAADNEKKLSGSSTNYTKTTRANSDVSKDMEKGVTNTSDPTVGVENAKAGTAEYLIQLENRRSIKVLGSNLFFGLGIVFFSGLCFSLFSPAFNLATNDQWHTLKKGVPHLVVYTAFFYFSISCFVVGIGLNIWFLYNPVLGLPRSSFAAYLKDWKGRQWALLAGLLCGFGNGFQFMGGQAAGYAAADAVQALPLVSTFWGILLFGEYRKSSRRTYALLVSMIFMFIAAVAVLMASSGHRKQ
;
A
#
# COMPACT_ATOMS: atom_id res chain seq x y z
N MET A 1 19.73 -9.03 -32.67
CA MET A 1 19.17 -9.09 -31.31
C MET A 1 20.22 -9.22 -30.21
N SER A 2 21.37 -9.90 -30.43
CA SER A 2 22.46 -9.97 -29.44
C SER A 2 23.35 -8.72 -29.35
N LEU A 3 23.48 -7.93 -30.42
CA LEU A 3 24.33 -6.71 -30.47
C LEU A 3 23.67 -5.42 -29.94
N LEU A 4 22.35 -5.46 -29.68
CA LEU A 4 21.60 -4.30 -29.16
C LEU A 4 21.52 -4.30 -27.62
N VAL A 5 21.74 -5.45 -26.98
CA VAL A 5 21.72 -5.60 -25.52
C VAL A 5 23.07 -5.22 -24.90
N THR A 6 24.18 -5.38 -25.64
CA THR A 6 25.52 -5.04 -25.15
C THR A 6 25.75 -3.53 -25.04
N ASN A 7 25.24 -2.73 -25.97
CA ASN A 7 25.43 -1.27 -25.96
C ASN A 7 24.58 -0.50 -24.94
N ILE A 8 23.57 -1.11 -24.31
CA ILE A 8 22.69 -0.43 -23.34
C ILE A 8 23.27 -0.50 -21.91
N ILE A 9 24.13 -1.47 -21.63
CA ILE A 9 24.65 -1.73 -20.28
C ILE A 9 26.05 -1.09 -20.08
N ASP A 10 26.81 -0.87 -21.16
CA ASP A 10 28.21 -0.47 -21.05
C ASP A 10 28.46 1.06 -20.94
N GLU A 11 27.62 1.96 -21.48
CA GLU A 11 27.94 3.41 -21.38
C GLU A 11 27.60 4.09 -20.03
N PRO A 12 26.40 3.95 -19.43
CA PRO A 12 26.03 4.77 -18.28
C PRO A 12 26.75 4.36 -16.98
N VAL A 13 27.18 3.10 -16.89
CA VAL A 13 27.91 2.57 -15.72
C VAL A 13 29.40 2.92 -15.81
N TYR A 14 30.00 2.91 -17.01
CA TYR A 14 31.43 3.23 -17.18
C TYR A 14 31.73 4.70 -16.91
N VAL A 15 30.82 5.63 -17.23
CA VAL A 15 31.03 7.07 -16.98
C VAL A 15 31.16 7.37 -15.48
N LEU A 16 30.50 6.62 -14.60
CA LEU A 16 30.60 6.81 -13.14
C LEU A 16 31.98 6.45 -12.55
N LEU A 17 32.80 5.67 -13.26
CA LEU A 17 34.08 5.16 -12.77
C LEU A 17 35.31 5.96 -13.25
N THR A 18 35.13 7.01 -14.05
CA THR A 18 36.20 7.90 -14.50
C THR A 18 36.24 9.22 -13.70
N ASN A 19 37.34 9.98 -13.80
CA ASN A 19 37.43 11.32 -13.17
C ASN A 19 36.32 12.27 -13.63
N ASP A 20 35.82 12.10 -14.86
CA ASP A 20 34.68 12.85 -15.40
C ASP A 20 33.34 12.44 -14.76
N GLY A 21 33.22 11.18 -14.33
CA GLY A 21 32.09 10.67 -13.55
C GLY A 21 31.92 11.34 -12.20
N CYS A 22 33.03 11.52 -11.47
CA CYS A 22 33.01 12.22 -10.18
C CYS A 22 32.57 13.69 -10.34
N PHE A 23 32.99 14.34 -11.44
CA PHE A 23 32.59 15.70 -11.79
C PHE A 23 31.09 15.78 -12.15
N LEU A 24 30.61 14.88 -13.01
CA LEU A 24 29.19 14.76 -13.36
C LEU A 24 28.31 14.45 -12.14
N MET A 25 28.77 13.62 -11.22
CA MET A 25 28.04 13.28 -10.00
C MET A 25 27.93 14.48 -9.04
N LYS A 26 28.99 15.30 -8.98
CA LYS A 26 29.02 16.51 -8.15
C LYS A 26 28.11 17.61 -8.70
N ASP A 27 28.02 17.77 -10.01
CA ASP A 27 27.13 18.75 -10.64
C ASP A 27 25.65 18.28 -10.69
N ASN A 28 25.39 16.96 -10.65
CA ASN A 28 24.05 16.37 -10.59
C ASN A 28 23.49 16.15 -9.17
N TRP A 29 24.18 16.68 -8.16
CA TRP A 29 23.82 16.47 -6.76
C TRP A 29 22.37 16.81 -6.40
N PRO A 30 21.77 17.93 -6.86
CA PRO A 30 20.37 18.25 -6.56
C PRO A 30 19.39 17.16 -7.02
N SER A 31 19.59 16.64 -8.23
CA SER A 31 18.76 15.59 -8.79
C SER A 31 18.97 14.24 -8.10
N ILE A 32 20.20 13.91 -7.69
CA ILE A 32 20.47 12.75 -6.83
C ILE A 32 19.72 12.88 -5.50
N LEU A 33 19.74 14.05 -4.88
CA LEU A 33 19.02 14.31 -3.63
C LEU A 33 17.49 14.16 -3.80
N PHE A 34 16.92 14.60 -4.92
CA PHE A 34 15.50 14.38 -5.20
C PHE A 34 15.16 12.89 -5.36
N ALA A 35 16.01 12.12 -6.04
CA ALA A 35 15.82 10.67 -6.16
C ALA A 35 15.89 10.00 -4.79
N MET A 36 16.87 10.37 -3.95
CA MET A 36 16.99 9.86 -2.58
C MET A 36 15.81 10.29 -1.70
N ALA A 37 15.36 11.54 -1.82
CA ALA A 37 14.18 12.03 -1.09
C ALA A 37 12.95 11.21 -1.44
N GLY A 38 12.75 10.90 -2.73
CA GLY A 38 11.70 10.00 -3.21
C GLY A 38 11.75 8.63 -2.52
N GLY A 39 12.93 8.02 -2.43
CA GLY A 39 13.07 6.70 -1.80
C GLY A 39 12.85 6.72 -0.29
N ILE A 40 13.28 7.80 0.38
CA ILE A 40 13.00 8.02 1.81
C ILE A 40 11.49 8.11 2.04
N VAL A 41 10.77 8.97 1.31
CA VAL A 41 9.32 9.14 1.52
C VAL A 41 8.55 7.87 1.15
N LEU A 42 8.92 7.15 0.08
CA LEU A 42 8.31 5.86 -0.23
C LEU A 42 8.50 4.86 0.92
N SER A 43 9.69 4.80 1.50
CA SER A 43 10.00 3.86 2.59
C SER A 43 9.20 4.18 3.86
N LEU A 44 9.09 5.47 4.19
CA LEU A 44 8.27 5.93 5.32
C LEU A 44 6.77 5.63 5.08
N GLY A 45 6.27 5.87 3.86
CA GLY A 45 4.90 5.53 3.48
C GLY A 45 4.63 4.02 3.59
N ASN A 46 5.48 3.18 3.01
CA ASN A 46 5.36 1.73 3.08
C ASN A 46 5.36 1.19 4.51
N LEU A 47 6.20 1.76 5.37
CA LEU A 47 6.25 1.38 6.78
C LEU A 47 4.99 1.84 7.53
N ALA A 48 4.58 3.10 7.34
CA ALA A 48 3.38 3.66 7.94
C ALA A 48 2.13 2.87 7.52
N THR A 49 1.99 2.53 6.24
CA THR A 49 0.90 1.68 5.71
C THR A 49 0.83 0.33 6.41
N GLN A 50 1.96 -0.34 6.62
CA GLN A 50 1.98 -1.63 7.32
C GLN A 50 1.45 -1.54 8.75
N TYR A 51 1.78 -0.46 9.46
CA TYR A 51 1.20 -0.20 10.78
C TYR A 51 -0.28 0.18 10.68
N ALA A 52 -0.66 1.04 9.73
CA ALA A 52 -2.03 1.46 9.51
C ALA A 52 -2.99 0.29 9.23
N TRP A 53 -2.55 -0.71 8.47
CA TRP A 53 -3.33 -1.94 8.24
C TRP A 53 -3.71 -2.66 9.53
N ALA A 54 -2.86 -2.60 10.56
CA ALA A 54 -3.19 -3.19 11.85
C ALA A 54 -4.34 -2.43 12.53
N PHE A 55 -4.31 -1.08 12.51
CA PHE A 55 -5.30 -0.24 13.20
C PHE A 55 -6.63 -0.10 12.45
N VAL A 56 -6.58 0.22 11.16
CA VAL A 56 -7.74 0.66 10.38
C VAL A 56 -8.16 -0.40 9.34
N GLY A 57 -7.33 -1.44 9.14
CA GLY A 57 -7.58 -2.52 8.20
C GLY A 57 -7.11 -2.21 6.78
N LEU A 58 -6.94 -3.27 5.97
CA LEU A 58 -6.44 -3.20 4.60
C LEU A 58 -7.29 -2.27 3.73
N SER A 59 -8.60 -2.53 3.65
CA SER A 59 -9.49 -1.78 2.76
C SER A 59 -9.46 -0.26 3.00
N VAL A 60 -9.68 0.17 4.25
CA VAL A 60 -9.76 1.60 4.57
C VAL A 60 -8.40 2.29 4.36
N THR A 61 -7.31 1.63 4.73
CA THR A 61 -5.95 2.17 4.56
C THR A 61 -5.61 2.36 3.09
N GLU A 62 -5.85 1.34 2.25
CA GLU A 62 -5.57 1.41 0.81
C GLU A 62 -6.42 2.49 0.15
N ILE A 63 -7.71 2.54 0.48
CA ILE A 63 -8.64 3.51 -0.10
C ILE A 63 -8.20 4.95 0.19
N ILE A 64 -7.93 5.28 1.45
CA ILE A 64 -7.57 6.65 1.84
C ILE A 64 -6.19 7.01 1.28
N SER A 65 -5.19 6.13 1.43
CA SER A 65 -3.83 6.40 0.97
C SER A 65 -3.79 6.59 -0.54
N SER A 66 -4.39 5.69 -1.32
CA SER A 66 -4.45 5.83 -2.78
C SER A 66 -5.21 7.09 -3.21
N SER A 67 -6.26 7.50 -2.50
CA SER A 67 -6.98 8.74 -2.83
C SER A 67 -6.10 9.98 -2.67
N ILE A 68 -5.34 10.05 -1.58
CA ILE A 68 -4.40 11.15 -1.33
C ILE A 68 -3.30 11.13 -2.39
N THR A 69 -2.75 9.96 -2.70
CA THR A 69 -1.71 9.79 -3.72
C THR A 69 -2.20 10.21 -5.10
N VAL A 70 -3.36 9.74 -5.54
CA VAL A 70 -3.89 10.06 -6.88
C VAL A 70 -4.29 11.54 -6.96
N VAL A 71 -4.91 12.11 -5.93
CA VAL A 71 -5.29 13.54 -6.00
C VAL A 71 -4.07 14.44 -5.96
N ILE A 72 -3.18 14.27 -4.99
CA ILE A 72 -2.04 15.17 -4.79
C ILE A 72 -0.90 14.83 -5.75
N GLY A 73 -0.50 13.56 -5.82
CA GLY A 73 0.63 13.08 -6.61
C GLY A 73 0.42 13.29 -8.10
N THR A 74 -0.73 12.87 -8.65
CA THR A 74 -1.04 13.07 -10.07
C THR A 74 -1.12 14.55 -10.43
N THR A 75 -1.68 15.39 -9.55
CA THR A 75 -1.73 16.84 -9.78
C THR A 75 -0.33 17.45 -9.77
N PHE A 76 0.51 17.10 -8.79
CA PHE A 76 1.90 17.58 -8.74
C PHE A 76 2.68 17.13 -9.97
N ASN A 77 2.61 15.84 -10.31
CA ASN A 77 3.25 15.29 -11.49
C ASN A 77 2.77 15.95 -12.78
N TYR A 78 1.48 16.27 -12.91
CA TYR A 78 0.97 16.96 -14.09
C TYR A 78 1.66 18.32 -14.31
N PHE A 79 1.88 19.09 -13.25
CA PHE A 79 2.59 20.37 -13.34
C PHE A 79 4.11 20.22 -13.43
N LEU A 80 4.67 19.24 -12.75
CA LEU A 80 6.09 18.87 -12.80
C LEU A 80 6.46 18.09 -14.06
N ASP A 81 5.59 18.02 -15.04
CA ASP A 81 5.86 17.32 -16.29
C ASP A 81 5.41 18.15 -17.48
N ASP A 82 5.55 19.47 -17.38
CA ASP A 82 5.15 20.46 -18.40
C ASP A 82 3.75 20.25 -18.97
N ARG A 83 2.86 19.62 -18.18
CA ARG A 83 1.49 19.30 -18.58
C ARG A 83 1.44 18.41 -19.83
N ILE A 84 2.38 17.48 -20.01
CA ILE A 84 2.39 16.57 -21.17
C ILE A 84 1.14 15.68 -21.24
N ASN A 85 0.56 15.34 -20.09
CA ASN A 85 -0.67 14.56 -20.04
C ASN A 85 -1.89 15.40 -20.44
N ARG A 86 -2.85 14.79 -21.14
CA ARG A 86 -4.08 15.50 -21.57
C ARG A 86 -4.99 15.75 -20.38
N ALA A 87 -5.00 16.99 -19.87
CA ALA A 87 -5.78 17.37 -18.68
C ALA A 87 -7.27 17.03 -18.77
N GLU A 88 -7.85 17.22 -19.96
CA GLU A 88 -9.25 16.91 -20.28
C GLU A 88 -9.61 15.43 -20.08
N ILE A 89 -8.60 14.54 -20.04
CA ILE A 89 -8.76 13.11 -19.82
C ILE A 89 -8.24 12.73 -18.42
N LEU A 90 -7.10 13.29 -18.01
CA LEU A 90 -6.43 12.99 -16.75
C LEU A 90 -7.33 13.25 -15.52
N PHE A 91 -7.88 14.47 -15.41
CA PHE A 91 -8.65 14.85 -14.22
C PHE A 91 -10.01 14.16 -14.12
N PRO A 92 -10.73 13.88 -15.22
CA PRO A 92 -11.86 12.94 -15.17
C PRO A 92 -11.47 11.55 -14.67
N GLY A 93 -10.29 11.04 -15.04
CA GLY A 93 -9.76 9.78 -14.50
C GLY A 93 -9.58 9.81 -12.97
N VAL A 94 -8.99 10.90 -12.45
CA VAL A 94 -8.89 11.17 -11.01
C VAL A 94 -10.28 11.23 -10.35
N GLY A 95 -11.24 11.90 -11.00
CA GLY A 95 -12.63 11.95 -10.54
C GLY A 95 -13.30 10.57 -10.48
N CYS A 96 -13.14 9.75 -11.52
CA CYS A 96 -13.61 8.37 -11.54
C CYS A 96 -12.98 7.54 -10.41
N PHE A 97 -11.71 7.75 -10.12
CA PHE A 97 -11.01 7.07 -9.02
C PHE A 97 -11.66 7.41 -7.66
N LEU A 98 -11.94 8.69 -7.41
CA LEU A 98 -12.61 9.13 -6.18
C LEU A 98 -14.03 8.56 -6.06
N VAL A 99 -14.77 8.48 -7.17
CA VAL A 99 -16.09 7.83 -7.19
C VAL A 99 -15.96 6.34 -6.85
N ALA A 100 -14.98 5.64 -7.42
CA ALA A 100 -14.71 4.24 -7.11
C ALA A 100 -14.43 4.04 -5.61
N VAL A 101 -13.64 4.94 -5.01
CA VAL A 101 -13.35 4.96 -3.57
C VAL A 101 -14.61 5.14 -2.71
N CYS A 102 -15.49 6.08 -3.08
CA CYS A 102 -16.77 6.29 -2.40
C CYS A 102 -17.66 5.04 -2.49
N LEU A 103 -17.71 4.40 -3.67
CA LEU A 103 -18.42 3.14 -3.85
C LEU A 103 -17.81 2.03 -3.00
N GLY A 104 -16.48 1.94 -2.89
CA GLY A 104 -15.83 0.95 -2.02
C GLY A 104 -16.16 1.13 -0.54
N SER A 105 -16.21 2.36 -0.06
CA SER A 105 -16.68 2.66 1.29
C SER A 105 -18.13 2.19 1.50
N ALA A 106 -19.00 2.42 0.52
CA ALA A 106 -20.38 1.94 0.56
C ALA A 106 -20.48 0.40 0.49
N VAL A 107 -19.62 -0.26 -0.29
CA VAL A 107 -19.51 -1.73 -0.35
C VAL A 107 -19.19 -2.29 1.02
N HIS A 108 -18.19 -1.74 1.72
CA HIS A 108 -17.81 -2.21 3.04
C HIS A 108 -18.90 -1.99 4.08
N SER A 109 -19.54 -0.83 4.10
CA SER A 109 -20.67 -0.55 4.99
C SER A 109 -21.86 -1.50 4.72
N SER A 110 -22.20 -1.72 3.45
CA SER A 110 -23.27 -2.65 3.06
C SER A 110 -22.94 -4.10 3.44
N ASN A 111 -21.69 -4.53 3.24
CA ASN A 111 -21.24 -5.87 3.59
C ASN A 111 -21.21 -6.11 5.11
N ALA A 112 -20.84 -5.09 5.89
CA ALA A 112 -20.89 -5.15 7.35
C ALA A 112 -22.32 -5.38 7.85
N ALA A 113 -23.30 -4.63 7.32
CA ALA A 113 -24.71 -4.81 7.64
C ALA A 113 -25.25 -6.20 7.23
N ASP A 114 -24.80 -6.72 6.07
CA ASP A 114 -25.16 -8.08 5.65
C ASP A 114 -24.58 -9.14 6.61
N ASN A 115 -23.36 -8.94 7.10
CA ASN A 115 -22.74 -9.84 8.06
C ASN A 115 -23.46 -9.83 9.42
N GLU A 116 -23.87 -8.66 9.91
CA GLU A 116 -24.68 -8.54 11.14
C GLU A 116 -26.02 -9.31 11.04
N LYS A 117 -26.69 -9.23 9.89
CA LYS A 117 -27.93 -9.99 9.61
C LYS A 117 -27.69 -11.50 9.57
N LYS A 118 -26.58 -11.95 8.94
CA LYS A 118 -26.21 -13.37 8.91
C LYS A 118 -25.97 -13.92 10.33
N LEU A 119 -25.34 -13.13 11.20
CA LEU A 119 -25.05 -13.51 12.58
C LEU A 119 -26.31 -13.56 13.45
N SER A 120 -27.15 -12.52 13.41
CA SER A 120 -28.41 -12.47 14.18
C SER A 120 -29.41 -13.56 13.80
N GLY A 121 -29.50 -13.90 12.51
CA GLY A 121 -30.29 -15.05 12.04
C GLY A 121 -29.75 -16.39 12.51
N SER A 122 -28.42 -16.53 12.66
CA SER A 122 -27.79 -17.77 13.14
C SER A 122 -28.02 -17.97 14.65
N SER A 123 -27.95 -16.90 15.45
CA SER A 123 -28.24 -16.93 16.89
C SER A 123 -29.71 -17.29 17.16
N THR A 124 -30.65 -16.74 16.38
CA THR A 124 -32.09 -17.05 16.51
C THR A 124 -32.39 -18.53 16.23
N ASN A 125 -31.71 -19.13 15.24
CA ASN A 125 -31.84 -20.55 14.95
C ASN A 125 -31.20 -21.42 16.05
N TYR A 126 -30.07 -21.00 16.64
CA TYR A 126 -29.46 -21.71 17.76
C TYR A 126 -30.42 -21.75 18.96
N THR A 127 -30.97 -20.61 19.38
CA THR A 127 -31.94 -20.52 20.49
C THR A 127 -33.23 -21.31 20.23
N LYS A 128 -33.65 -21.43 18.96
CA LYS A 128 -34.82 -22.23 18.57
C LYS A 128 -34.54 -23.74 18.64
N THR A 129 -33.33 -24.16 18.29
CA THR A 129 -32.87 -25.55 18.47
C THR A 129 -32.65 -25.90 19.95
N THR A 130 -32.15 -24.97 20.78
CA THR A 130 -32.01 -25.20 22.23
C THR A 130 -33.37 -25.26 22.93
N ARG A 131 -34.37 -24.46 22.51
CA ARG A 131 -35.75 -24.53 23.01
C ARG A 131 -36.50 -25.80 22.58
N ALA A 132 -36.07 -26.47 21.51
CA ALA A 132 -36.59 -27.78 21.15
C ALA A 132 -35.94 -28.93 21.94
N ASN A 133 -34.83 -28.67 22.64
CA ASN A 133 -34.02 -29.66 23.36
C ASN A 133 -33.79 -29.33 24.85
N SER A 134 -34.63 -28.51 25.47
CA SER A 134 -34.53 -28.21 26.92
C SER A 134 -35.88 -28.28 27.64
N ASP A 135 -36.36 -29.51 27.80
CA ASP A 135 -36.81 -29.98 29.12
C ASP A 135 -35.55 -30.37 29.91
N VAL A 136 -34.77 -29.38 30.39
CA VAL A 136 -33.94 -29.45 31.61
C VAL A 136 -33.58 -28.00 31.98
N SER A 137 -33.98 -27.63 33.19
CA SER A 137 -33.86 -26.32 33.85
C SER A 137 -32.43 -25.79 34.05
N LYS A 138 -32.35 -24.45 34.15
CA LYS A 138 -31.51 -23.62 35.04
C LYS A 138 -29.98 -23.74 34.90
N ASP A 139 -29.16 -22.70 34.86
CA ASP A 139 -29.21 -21.37 35.47
C ASP A 139 -28.44 -20.35 34.61
N MET A 140 -28.86 -19.10 34.73
CA MET A 140 -28.14 -17.92 34.26
C MET A 140 -27.15 -17.48 35.36
N GLU A 141 -26.02 -16.90 34.93
CA GLU A 141 -25.19 -15.97 35.71
C GLU A 141 -24.16 -16.58 36.70
N LYS A 142 -22.89 -16.61 36.29
CA LYS A 142 -21.72 -16.14 37.08
C LYS A 142 -20.39 -16.34 36.35
N GLY A 143 -19.51 -15.35 36.51
CA GLY A 143 -18.09 -15.61 36.75
C GLY A 143 -17.15 -15.48 35.55
N VAL A 144 -16.64 -14.27 35.35
CA VAL A 144 -15.26 -14.09 34.88
C VAL A 144 -14.34 -14.68 35.95
N THR A 145 -13.65 -15.77 35.63
CA THR A 145 -12.46 -16.19 36.36
C THR A 145 -11.44 -16.76 35.39
N ASN A 146 -10.23 -16.23 35.49
CA ASN A 146 -9.02 -16.72 34.84
C ASN A 146 -8.79 -18.19 35.20
N THR A 147 -8.71 -19.06 34.20
CA THR A 147 -8.06 -20.37 34.37
C THR A 147 -7.30 -20.73 33.11
N SER A 148 -5.98 -20.75 33.25
CA SER A 148 -5.04 -21.44 32.39
C SER A 148 -5.21 -22.96 32.53
N ASP A 149 -5.62 -23.64 31.47
CA ASP A 149 -5.33 -25.08 31.28
C ASP A 149 -5.34 -25.42 29.76
N PRO A 150 -4.37 -26.20 29.22
CA PRO A 150 -4.10 -26.29 27.79
C PRO A 150 -4.65 -27.56 27.15
N THR A 151 -5.92 -27.90 27.35
CA THR A 151 -6.56 -29.05 26.67
C THR A 151 -8.07 -28.85 26.49
N VAL A 152 -8.47 -27.93 25.62
CA VAL A 152 -9.80 -27.98 24.98
C VAL A 152 -9.61 -27.64 23.51
N GLY A 153 -10.03 -28.55 22.63
CA GLY A 153 -9.96 -28.37 21.19
C GLY A 153 -10.58 -27.03 20.79
N VAL A 154 -9.77 -26.17 20.17
CA VAL A 154 -10.21 -24.87 19.67
C VAL A 154 -11.18 -25.14 18.52
N GLU A 155 -12.47 -25.24 18.82
CA GLU A 155 -13.48 -24.96 17.80
C GLU A 155 -13.16 -23.57 17.25
N ASN A 156 -12.84 -23.49 15.96
CA ASN A 156 -12.58 -22.21 15.29
C ASN A 156 -13.83 -21.34 15.50
N ALA A 157 -13.71 -20.30 16.32
CA ALA A 157 -14.82 -19.40 16.60
C ALA A 157 -15.37 -18.87 15.27
N LYS A 158 -16.70 -18.80 15.13
CA LYS A 158 -17.33 -18.32 13.89
C LYS A 158 -16.87 -16.89 13.61
N ALA A 159 -16.42 -16.65 12.38
CA ALA A 159 -16.00 -15.33 11.92
C ALA A 159 -17.08 -14.28 12.22
N GLY A 160 -16.69 -13.19 12.90
CA GLY A 160 -17.59 -12.11 13.30
C GLY A 160 -18.11 -12.18 14.74
N THR A 161 -17.76 -13.20 15.54
CA THR A 161 -18.04 -13.22 16.99
C THR A 161 -16.94 -12.50 17.78
N ALA A 162 -17.27 -12.00 18.99
CA ALA A 162 -16.27 -11.40 19.89
C ALA A 162 -15.12 -12.38 20.21
N GLU A 163 -15.46 -13.66 20.42
CA GLU A 163 -14.49 -14.76 20.61
C GLU A 163 -13.53 -14.88 19.41
N TYR A 164 -14.06 -14.80 18.17
CA TYR A 164 -13.24 -14.82 16.96
C TYR A 164 -12.35 -13.58 16.86
N LEU A 165 -12.84 -12.38 17.22
CA LEU A 165 -12.03 -11.16 17.21
C LEU A 165 -10.89 -11.23 18.24
N ILE A 166 -11.16 -11.77 19.44
CA ILE A 166 -10.14 -12.00 20.47
C ILE A 166 -9.12 -13.06 20.00
N GLN A 167 -9.57 -14.17 19.42
CA GLN A 167 -8.69 -15.20 18.85
C GLN A 167 -7.85 -14.66 17.69
N LEU A 168 -8.45 -13.84 16.82
CA LEU A 168 -7.78 -13.20 15.70
C LEU A 168 -6.70 -12.22 16.19
N GLU A 169 -7.04 -11.40 17.18
CA GLU A 169 -6.10 -10.46 17.80
C GLU A 169 -4.91 -11.18 18.44
N ASN A 170 -5.15 -12.28 19.16
CA ASN A 170 -4.09 -13.07 19.76
C ASN A 170 -3.13 -13.67 18.73
N ARG A 171 -3.57 -13.87 17.48
CA ARG A 171 -2.73 -14.32 16.37
C ARG A 171 -2.03 -13.19 15.61
N ARG A 172 -2.46 -11.93 15.76
CA ARG A 172 -1.86 -10.79 15.06
C ARG A 172 -0.49 -10.49 15.65
N SER A 173 0.44 -10.13 14.77
CA SER A 173 1.78 -9.68 15.17
C SER A 173 1.73 -8.33 15.89
N ILE A 174 0.80 -7.46 15.53
CA ILE A 174 0.58 -6.15 16.15
C ILE A 174 -0.75 -6.19 16.90
N LYS A 175 -0.70 -5.92 18.21
CA LYS A 175 -1.88 -5.85 19.07
C LYS A 175 -2.39 -4.42 19.12
N VAL A 176 -3.63 -4.21 18.69
CA VAL A 176 -4.31 -2.92 18.54
C VAL A 176 -5.68 -2.89 19.21
N LEU A 177 -6.14 -3.98 19.84
CA LEU A 177 -7.39 -3.99 20.59
C LEU A 177 -7.37 -2.93 21.70
N GLY A 178 -8.33 -1.99 21.66
CA GLY A 178 -8.41 -0.84 22.58
C GLY A 178 -7.61 0.40 22.14
N SER A 179 -6.96 0.36 20.98
CA SER A 179 -6.27 1.53 20.42
C SER A 179 -7.23 2.55 19.79
N ASN A 180 -6.79 3.81 19.72
CA ASN A 180 -7.62 4.90 19.21
C ASN A 180 -7.67 4.88 17.66
N LEU A 181 -8.87 4.74 17.09
CA LEU A 181 -9.10 4.79 15.64
C LEU A 181 -8.52 6.05 14.99
N PHE A 182 -8.59 7.21 15.67
CA PHE A 182 -8.04 8.46 15.16
C PHE A 182 -6.51 8.42 15.02
N PHE A 183 -5.82 7.69 15.89
CA PHE A 183 -4.38 7.48 15.77
C PHE A 183 -4.07 6.66 14.51
N GLY A 184 -4.81 5.58 14.26
CA GLY A 184 -4.70 4.79 13.04
C GLY A 184 -4.96 5.63 11.78
N LEU A 185 -6.02 6.43 11.76
CA LEU A 185 -6.33 7.34 10.65
C LEU A 185 -5.23 8.40 10.44
N GLY A 186 -4.59 8.87 11.51
CA GLY A 186 -3.43 9.76 11.42
C GLY A 186 -2.24 9.11 10.71
N ILE A 187 -1.96 7.83 10.98
CA ILE A 187 -0.90 7.07 10.29
C ILE A 187 -1.27 6.89 8.81
N VAL A 188 -2.53 6.56 8.49
CA VAL A 188 -3.02 6.42 7.11
C VAL A 188 -2.82 7.73 6.33
N PHE A 189 -3.19 8.87 6.93
CA PHE A 189 -3.02 10.18 6.32
C PHE A 189 -1.55 10.51 6.06
N PHE A 190 -0.68 10.26 7.04
CA PHE A 190 0.77 10.43 6.88
C PHE A 190 1.31 9.55 5.74
N SER A 191 0.88 8.29 5.66
CA SER A 191 1.29 7.39 4.59
C SER A 191 0.86 7.89 3.21
N GLY A 192 -0.41 8.31 3.06
CA GLY A 192 -0.92 8.87 1.81
C GLY A 192 -0.14 10.12 1.36
N LEU A 193 0.29 10.98 2.29
CA LEU A 193 1.16 12.12 1.99
C LEU A 193 2.56 11.68 1.56
N CYS A 194 3.15 10.67 2.21
CA CYS A 194 4.43 10.12 1.77
C CYS A 194 4.34 9.53 0.35
N PHE A 195 3.28 8.77 0.07
CA PHE A 195 3.05 8.20 -1.26
C PHE A 195 2.71 9.23 -2.33
N SER A 196 2.07 10.36 -2.00
CA SER A 196 1.83 11.41 -2.98
C SER A 196 3.09 12.15 -3.43
N LEU A 197 4.19 12.06 -2.67
CA LEU A 197 5.41 12.83 -2.93
C LEU A 197 6.56 12.05 -3.57
N PHE A 198 6.58 10.71 -3.48
CA PHE A 198 7.72 9.95 -4.02
C PHE A 198 7.84 10.04 -5.54
N SER A 199 6.71 9.96 -6.25
CA SER A 199 6.64 10.01 -7.71
C SER A 199 7.00 11.44 -8.22
N PRO A 200 6.45 12.53 -7.65
CA PRO A 200 6.92 13.89 -7.91
C PRO A 200 8.41 14.13 -7.64
N ALA A 201 8.95 13.64 -6.51
CA ALA A 201 10.37 13.76 -6.21
C ALA A 201 11.23 13.02 -7.24
N PHE A 202 10.80 11.83 -7.66
CA PHE A 202 11.49 11.09 -8.70
C PHE A 202 11.42 11.79 -10.06
N ASN A 203 10.26 12.33 -10.43
CA ASN A 203 10.06 13.11 -11.65
C ASN A 203 11.05 14.30 -11.70
N LEU A 204 11.16 15.07 -10.61
CA LEU A 204 12.12 16.15 -10.48
C LEU A 204 13.58 15.69 -10.63
N ALA A 205 13.93 14.53 -10.07
CA ALA A 205 15.28 13.98 -10.21
C ALA A 205 15.64 13.72 -11.69
N THR A 206 14.68 13.25 -12.48
CA THR A 206 14.93 12.86 -13.87
C THR A 206 14.66 13.96 -14.89
N ASN A 207 13.85 14.96 -14.55
CA ASN A 207 13.40 15.98 -15.50
C ASN A 207 13.76 17.42 -15.11
N ASP A 208 14.28 17.64 -13.90
CA ASP A 208 14.76 18.92 -13.37
C ASP A 208 13.86 20.13 -13.68
N GLN A 209 12.56 19.97 -13.45
CA GLN A 209 11.54 20.98 -13.78
C GLN A 209 11.61 22.23 -12.91
N TRP A 210 12.37 22.18 -11.81
CA TRP A 210 12.71 23.36 -11.01
C TRP A 210 14.02 24.03 -11.42
N HIS A 211 14.67 23.59 -12.50
CA HIS A 211 15.92 24.14 -13.02
C HIS A 211 17.01 24.23 -11.94
N THR A 212 17.13 23.18 -11.14
CA THR A 212 18.09 23.10 -10.04
C THR A 212 19.50 22.74 -10.53
N LEU A 213 19.61 22.16 -11.73
CA LEU A 213 20.88 21.88 -12.38
C LEU A 213 21.41 23.12 -13.13
N LYS A 214 22.74 23.22 -13.22
CA LYS A 214 23.39 24.25 -14.04
C LYS A 214 23.12 23.98 -15.53
N LYS A 215 23.10 25.05 -16.34
CA LYS A 215 22.96 24.93 -17.80
C LYS A 215 24.04 24.01 -18.39
N GLY A 216 23.61 23.01 -19.17
CA GLY A 216 24.51 22.06 -19.84
C GLY A 216 24.82 20.79 -19.05
N VAL A 217 24.34 20.67 -17.80
CA VAL A 217 24.45 19.43 -17.02
C VAL A 217 23.36 18.44 -17.50
N PRO A 218 23.72 17.20 -17.88
CA PRO A 218 22.75 16.22 -18.36
C PRO A 218 21.87 15.73 -17.21
N HIS A 219 20.57 15.60 -17.47
CA HIS A 219 19.61 15.05 -16.50
C HIS A 219 19.91 13.58 -16.18
N LEU A 220 19.51 13.12 -14.99
CA LEU A 220 19.62 11.71 -14.66
C LEU A 220 18.68 10.87 -15.52
N VAL A 221 19.24 9.86 -16.17
CA VAL A 221 18.44 8.78 -16.75
C VAL A 221 17.74 7.98 -15.65
N VAL A 222 16.60 7.39 -16.00
CA VAL A 222 15.69 6.68 -15.09
C VAL A 222 16.40 5.63 -14.24
N TYR A 223 17.30 4.87 -14.86
CA TYR A 223 18.03 3.79 -14.19
C TYR A 223 18.96 4.32 -13.08
N THR A 224 19.65 5.42 -13.35
CA THR A 224 20.56 6.06 -12.38
C THR A 224 19.78 6.71 -11.24
N ALA A 225 18.68 7.40 -11.54
CA ALA A 225 17.79 7.92 -10.51
C ALA A 225 17.19 6.79 -9.65
N PHE A 226 16.76 5.69 -10.27
CA PHE A 226 16.22 4.53 -9.58
C PHE A 226 17.24 3.81 -8.70
N PHE A 227 18.51 3.81 -9.08
CA PHE A 227 19.60 3.30 -8.25
C PHE A 227 19.74 4.10 -6.94
N TYR A 228 19.86 5.43 -7.01
CA TYR A 228 19.96 6.27 -5.81
C TYR A 228 18.69 6.25 -4.95
N PHE A 229 17.52 6.23 -5.59
CA PHE A 229 16.24 6.00 -4.94
C PHE A 229 16.28 4.69 -4.14
N SER A 230 16.71 3.58 -4.75
CA SER A 230 16.76 2.27 -4.12
C SER A 230 17.78 2.19 -2.98
N ILE A 231 18.96 2.83 -3.12
CA ILE A 231 19.94 2.93 -2.03
C ILE A 231 19.32 3.63 -0.82
N SER A 232 18.63 4.75 -1.04
CA SER A 232 18.00 5.48 0.07
C SER A 232 16.91 4.65 0.75
N CYS A 233 16.10 3.90 -0.02
CA CYS A 233 15.13 2.96 0.55
C CYS A 233 15.81 1.89 1.40
N PHE A 234 16.91 1.33 0.92
CA PHE A 234 17.67 0.31 1.63
C PHE A 234 18.25 0.83 2.95
N VAL A 235 18.87 2.02 2.92
CA VAL A 235 19.44 2.66 4.12
C VAL A 235 18.36 2.99 5.14
N VAL A 236 17.25 3.59 4.73
CA VAL A 236 16.12 3.90 5.61
C VAL A 236 15.50 2.63 6.16
N GLY A 237 15.28 1.62 5.31
CA GLY A 237 14.71 0.34 5.70
C GLY A 237 15.56 -0.37 6.76
N ILE A 238 16.87 -0.46 6.57
CA ILE A 238 17.79 -1.02 7.56
C ILE A 238 17.80 -0.18 8.84
N GLY A 239 17.95 1.13 8.72
CA GLY A 239 18.03 2.03 9.88
C GLY A 239 16.78 1.95 10.76
N LEU A 240 15.60 2.03 10.16
CA LEU A 240 14.33 1.93 10.88
C LEU A 240 14.08 0.53 11.41
N ASN A 241 14.44 -0.52 10.67
CA ASN A 241 14.29 -1.90 11.15
C ASN A 241 15.17 -2.14 12.39
N ILE A 242 16.44 -1.72 12.36
CA ILE A 242 17.34 -1.81 13.51
C ILE A 242 16.78 -0.99 14.67
N TRP A 243 16.32 0.25 14.41
CA TRP A 243 15.75 1.09 15.45
C TRP A 243 14.53 0.45 16.13
N PHE A 244 13.62 -0.16 15.36
CA PHE A 244 12.43 -0.85 15.88
C PHE A 244 12.72 -2.19 16.57
N LEU A 245 13.84 -2.85 16.27
CA LEU A 245 14.26 -4.03 17.05
C LEU A 245 14.56 -3.65 18.50
N TYR A 246 15.25 -2.52 18.71
CA TYR A 246 15.64 -2.06 20.05
C TYR A 246 14.58 -1.20 20.74
N ASN A 247 13.83 -0.42 19.96
CA ASN A 247 12.73 0.44 20.41
C ASN A 247 11.41 0.02 19.72
N PRO A 248 10.87 -1.16 20.06
CA PRO A 248 9.63 -1.63 19.49
C PRO A 248 8.49 -0.67 19.81
N VAL A 249 7.73 -0.32 18.78
CA VAL A 249 6.50 0.46 18.90
C VAL A 249 5.34 -0.51 19.17
N LEU A 250 4.28 -0.04 19.83
CA LEU A 250 3.02 -0.78 20.02
C LEU A 250 3.12 -2.02 20.91
N GLY A 251 3.95 -1.96 21.96
CA GLY A 251 4.00 -2.99 23.00
C GLY A 251 4.60 -4.33 22.54
N LEU A 252 5.32 -4.35 21.42
CA LEU A 252 6.05 -5.52 20.96
C LEU A 252 7.27 -5.78 21.87
N PRO A 253 7.67 -7.05 22.06
CA PRO A 253 8.86 -7.38 22.84
C PRO A 253 10.11 -6.83 22.17
N ARG A 254 11.07 -6.36 22.97
CA ARG A 254 12.39 -5.96 22.48
C ARG A 254 13.11 -7.16 21.89
N SER A 255 13.82 -6.92 20.80
CA SER A 255 14.64 -7.92 20.13
C SER A 255 16.08 -7.39 19.96
N SER A 256 16.95 -8.23 19.40
CA SER A 256 18.34 -7.88 19.09
C SER A 256 18.66 -8.16 17.63
N PHE A 257 19.67 -7.50 17.10
CA PHE A 257 20.10 -7.72 15.72
C PHE A 257 20.55 -9.17 15.46
N ALA A 258 21.18 -9.82 16.43
CA ALA A 258 21.56 -11.23 16.34
C ALA A 258 20.34 -12.15 16.29
N ALA A 259 19.32 -11.89 17.11
CA ALA A 259 18.07 -12.65 17.09
C ALA A 259 17.33 -12.45 15.76
N TYR A 260 17.33 -11.24 15.22
CA TYR A 260 16.81 -10.95 13.90
C TYR A 260 17.49 -11.83 12.85
N LEU A 261 18.82 -11.76 12.69
CA LEU A 261 19.53 -12.54 11.66
C LEU A 261 19.31 -14.06 11.76
N LYS A 262 19.15 -14.58 12.99
CA LYS A 262 18.93 -16.01 13.22
C LYS A 262 17.52 -16.48 12.83
N ASP A 263 16.52 -15.62 12.92
CA ASP A 263 15.13 -16.00 12.61
C ASP A 263 14.85 -15.89 11.11
N TRP A 264 14.69 -17.05 10.45
CA TRP A 264 14.40 -17.11 9.01
C TRP A 264 12.94 -17.45 8.68
N LYS A 265 12.08 -17.61 9.69
CA LYS A 265 10.69 -18.04 9.46
C LYS A 265 9.90 -16.95 8.73
N GLY A 266 9.37 -17.27 7.56
CA GLY A 266 8.52 -16.36 6.77
C GLY A 266 9.26 -15.28 5.96
N ARG A 267 10.59 -15.16 6.06
CA ARG A 267 11.36 -14.12 5.36
C ARG A 267 11.27 -14.19 3.84
N GLN A 268 11.12 -15.38 3.27
CA GLN A 268 10.99 -15.52 1.81
C GLN A 268 9.80 -14.71 1.27
N TRP A 269 8.70 -14.62 2.02
CA TRP A 269 7.52 -13.84 1.63
C TRP A 269 7.79 -12.34 1.70
N ALA A 270 8.53 -11.88 2.72
CA ALA A 270 8.95 -10.48 2.82
C ALA A 270 9.90 -10.09 1.69
N LEU A 271 10.87 -10.97 1.35
CA LEU A 271 11.79 -10.76 0.24
C LEU A 271 11.07 -10.74 -1.10
N LEU A 272 10.13 -11.66 -1.33
CA LEU A 272 9.32 -11.71 -2.54
C LEU A 272 8.44 -10.45 -2.68
N ALA A 273 7.79 -10.01 -1.60
CA ALA A 273 7.01 -8.78 -1.59
C ALA A 273 7.88 -7.56 -1.88
N GLY A 274 9.06 -7.46 -1.28
CA GLY A 274 10.03 -6.40 -1.56
C GLY A 274 10.52 -6.41 -3.01
N LEU A 275 10.78 -7.59 -3.58
CA LEU A 275 11.17 -7.75 -4.98
C LEU A 275 10.05 -7.29 -5.92
N LEU A 276 8.81 -7.74 -5.71
CA LEU A 276 7.66 -7.33 -6.52
C LEU A 276 7.39 -5.82 -6.41
N CYS A 277 7.52 -5.24 -5.21
CA CYS A 277 7.40 -3.81 -5.00
C CYS A 277 8.50 -3.04 -5.76
N GLY A 278 9.76 -3.49 -5.68
CA GLY A 278 10.87 -2.91 -6.41
C GLY A 278 10.67 -2.91 -7.92
N PHE A 279 10.25 -4.05 -8.49
CA PHE A 279 9.91 -4.14 -9.92
C PHE A 279 8.75 -3.24 -10.30
N GLY A 280 7.69 -3.21 -9.48
CA GLY A 280 6.53 -2.35 -9.70
C GLY A 280 6.92 -0.87 -9.78
N ASN A 281 7.72 -0.39 -8.83
CA ASN A 281 8.22 0.99 -8.83
C ASN A 281 9.13 1.27 -10.05
N GLY A 282 10.03 0.34 -10.38
CA GLY A 282 10.89 0.46 -11.56
C GLY A 282 10.07 0.62 -12.85
N PHE A 283 9.05 -0.22 -13.05
CA PHE A 283 8.15 -0.10 -14.20
C PHE A 283 7.29 1.17 -14.16
N GLN A 284 6.83 1.60 -12.98
CA GLN A 284 6.11 2.86 -12.83
C GLN A 284 6.97 4.04 -13.31
N PHE A 285 8.24 4.10 -12.92
CA PHE A 285 9.13 5.20 -13.31
C PHE A 285 9.51 5.16 -14.79
N MET A 286 9.77 3.98 -15.35
CA MET A 286 10.00 3.85 -16.80
C MET A 286 8.76 4.25 -17.60
N GLY A 287 7.58 3.82 -17.16
CA GLY A 287 6.30 4.22 -17.72
C GLY A 287 6.07 5.73 -17.61
N GLY A 288 6.37 6.33 -16.44
CA GLY A 288 6.26 7.78 -16.22
C GLY A 288 7.17 8.60 -17.14
N GLN A 289 8.35 8.07 -17.44
CA GLN A 289 9.27 8.72 -18.37
C GLN A 289 8.79 8.66 -19.81
N ALA A 290 8.22 7.52 -20.23
CA ALA A 290 7.70 7.33 -21.57
C ALA A 290 6.35 8.02 -21.82
N ALA A 291 5.44 7.96 -20.84
CA ALA A 291 4.01 8.28 -20.99
C ALA A 291 3.52 9.44 -20.09
N GLY A 292 4.40 9.97 -19.23
CA GLY A 292 4.13 11.01 -18.24
C GLY A 292 3.83 10.46 -16.85
N TYR A 293 4.44 11.09 -15.84
CA TYR A 293 4.37 10.60 -14.45
C TYR A 293 2.96 10.66 -13.87
N ALA A 294 2.15 11.64 -14.28
CA ALA A 294 0.78 11.76 -13.81
C ALA A 294 -0.08 10.57 -14.26
N ALA A 295 0.08 10.10 -15.51
CA ALA A 295 -0.61 8.91 -15.98
C ALA A 295 -0.06 7.62 -15.33
N ALA A 296 1.25 7.55 -15.07
CA ALA A 296 1.88 6.41 -14.41
C ALA A 296 1.39 6.19 -12.97
N ASP A 297 0.87 7.22 -12.29
CA ASP A 297 0.24 7.10 -10.98
C ASP A 297 -1.05 6.24 -11.01
N ALA A 298 -1.55 5.82 -12.18
CA ALA A 298 -2.61 4.81 -12.30
C ALA A 298 -2.28 3.47 -11.61
N VAL A 299 -0.99 3.19 -11.35
CA VAL A 299 -0.52 2.04 -10.53
C VAL A 299 -1.13 2.06 -9.12
N GLN A 300 -1.57 3.22 -8.64
CA GLN A 300 -2.19 3.39 -7.32
C GLN A 300 -3.60 2.79 -7.20
N ALA A 301 -4.11 2.11 -8.23
CA ALA A 301 -5.31 1.27 -8.18
C ALA A 301 -5.16 -0.01 -7.31
N LEU A 302 -4.34 0.06 -6.25
CA LEU A 302 -4.17 -0.97 -5.22
C LEU A 302 -5.50 -1.44 -4.59
N PRO A 303 -6.52 -0.56 -4.37
CA PRO A 303 -7.81 -1.00 -3.88
C PRO A 303 -8.49 -2.05 -4.77
N LEU A 304 -8.27 -2.02 -6.10
CA LEU A 304 -8.82 -3.03 -7.02
C LEU A 304 -8.17 -4.39 -6.77
N VAL A 305 -6.85 -4.44 -6.67
CA VAL A 305 -6.10 -5.69 -6.44
C VAL A 305 -6.40 -6.25 -5.04
N SER A 306 -6.42 -5.39 -4.03
CA SER A 306 -6.78 -5.74 -2.66
C SER A 306 -8.18 -6.35 -2.59
N THR A 307 -9.16 -5.68 -3.23
CA THR A 307 -10.54 -6.19 -3.28
C THR A 307 -10.63 -7.52 -4.01
N PHE A 308 -9.92 -7.67 -5.12
CA PHE A 308 -9.89 -8.91 -5.91
C PHE A 308 -9.43 -10.11 -5.07
N TRP A 309 -8.30 -9.97 -4.37
CA TRP A 309 -7.82 -11.01 -3.46
C TRP A 309 -8.74 -11.21 -2.25
N GLY A 310 -9.36 -10.15 -1.74
CA GLY A 310 -10.38 -10.22 -0.69
C GLY A 310 -11.59 -11.08 -1.07
N ILE A 311 -12.04 -10.98 -2.33
CA ILE A 311 -13.11 -11.82 -2.86
C ILE A 311 -12.64 -13.28 -3.01
N LEU A 312 -11.48 -13.50 -3.62
CA LEU A 312 -11.02 -14.85 -3.99
C LEU A 312 -10.53 -15.69 -2.82
N LEU A 313 -9.67 -15.13 -1.96
CA LEU A 313 -9.01 -15.89 -0.89
C LEU A 313 -9.84 -15.91 0.39
N PHE A 314 -10.44 -14.78 0.74
CA PHE A 314 -11.13 -14.61 2.03
C PHE A 314 -12.65 -14.76 1.91
N GLY A 315 -13.20 -14.75 0.69
CA GLY A 315 -14.63 -14.91 0.47
C GLY A 315 -15.45 -13.82 1.16
N GLU A 316 -14.90 -12.60 1.31
CA GLU A 316 -15.45 -11.52 2.15
C GLU A 316 -16.91 -11.15 1.82
N TYR A 317 -17.33 -11.39 0.57
CA TYR A 317 -18.65 -11.03 0.07
C TYR A 317 -19.57 -12.25 -0.14
N ARG A 318 -19.17 -13.44 0.33
CA ARG A 318 -19.94 -14.67 0.09
C ARG A 318 -21.32 -14.59 0.75
N LYS A 319 -22.37 -14.87 -0.03
CA LYS A 319 -23.78 -14.79 0.38
C LYS A 319 -24.22 -13.39 0.85
N SER A 320 -23.54 -12.33 0.42
CA SER A 320 -23.99 -10.96 0.69
C SER A 320 -25.19 -10.59 -0.18
N SER A 321 -25.87 -9.49 0.16
CA SER A 321 -27.09 -9.07 -0.51
C SER A 321 -26.85 -8.68 -1.98
N ARG A 322 -27.92 -8.72 -2.78
CA ARG A 322 -27.86 -8.23 -4.18
C ARG A 322 -27.37 -6.78 -4.26
N ARG A 323 -27.69 -5.95 -3.26
CA ARG A 323 -27.21 -4.56 -3.14
C ARG A 323 -25.69 -4.52 -2.98
N THR A 324 -25.13 -5.31 -2.06
CA THR A 324 -23.67 -5.38 -1.84
C THR A 324 -22.95 -5.84 -3.10
N TYR A 325 -23.47 -6.86 -3.80
CA TYR A 325 -22.89 -7.28 -5.08
C TYR A 325 -22.98 -6.22 -6.17
N ALA A 326 -24.11 -5.49 -6.27
CA ALA A 326 -24.24 -4.40 -7.22
C ALA A 326 -23.21 -3.29 -6.95
N LEU A 327 -23.08 -2.85 -5.69
CA LEU A 327 -22.08 -1.85 -5.29
C LEU A 327 -20.65 -2.33 -5.59
N LEU A 328 -20.36 -3.62 -5.34
CA LEU A 328 -19.04 -4.21 -5.58
C LEU A 328 -18.69 -4.20 -7.07
N VAL A 329 -19.62 -4.62 -7.93
CA VAL A 329 -19.43 -4.59 -9.38
C VAL A 329 -19.27 -3.15 -9.88
N SER A 330 -20.10 -2.22 -9.39
CA SER A 330 -19.98 -0.80 -9.74
C SER A 330 -18.64 -0.20 -9.31
N MET A 331 -18.16 -0.54 -8.12
CA MET A 331 -16.85 -0.11 -7.63
C MET A 331 -15.71 -0.62 -8.55
N ILE A 332 -15.69 -1.92 -8.84
CA ILE A 332 -14.66 -2.53 -9.70
C ILE A 332 -14.69 -1.90 -11.10
N PHE A 333 -15.89 -1.73 -11.67
CA PHE A 333 -16.06 -1.07 -12.97
C PHE A 333 -15.49 0.35 -12.97
N MET A 334 -15.79 1.15 -11.93
CA MET A 334 -15.28 2.51 -11.82
C MET A 334 -13.76 2.56 -11.65
N PHE A 335 -13.14 1.63 -10.92
CA PHE A 335 -11.68 1.55 -10.85
C PHE A 335 -11.07 1.19 -12.21
N ILE A 336 -11.65 0.24 -12.95
CA ILE A 336 -11.17 -0.10 -14.30
C ILE A 336 -11.28 1.10 -15.23
N ALA A 337 -12.42 1.80 -15.20
CA ALA A 337 -12.63 3.02 -15.98
C ALA A 337 -11.61 4.11 -15.59
N ALA A 338 -11.39 4.34 -14.29
CA ALA A 338 -10.42 5.31 -13.80
C ALA A 338 -9.00 4.99 -14.31
N VAL A 339 -8.55 3.75 -14.19
CA VAL A 339 -7.23 3.31 -14.70
C VAL A 339 -7.14 3.50 -16.21
N ALA A 340 -8.15 3.07 -16.96
CA ALA A 340 -8.16 3.22 -18.41
C ALA A 340 -8.10 4.70 -18.85
N VAL A 341 -8.84 5.57 -18.18
CA VAL A 341 -8.87 7.01 -18.48
C VAL A 341 -7.54 7.67 -18.08
N LEU A 342 -6.99 7.36 -16.90
CA LEU A 342 -5.68 7.86 -16.48
C LEU A 342 -4.59 7.44 -17.47
N MET A 343 -4.56 6.17 -17.88
CA MET A 343 -3.62 5.68 -18.89
C MET A 343 -3.85 6.36 -20.25
N ALA A 344 -5.09 6.54 -20.69
CA ALA A 344 -5.42 7.23 -21.93
C ALA A 344 -4.98 8.71 -21.93
N SER A 345 -4.79 9.31 -20.76
CA SER A 345 -4.25 10.68 -20.66
C SER A 345 -2.76 10.78 -20.98
N SER A 346 -2.06 9.65 -21.21
CA SER A 346 -0.62 9.60 -21.52
C SER A 346 -0.23 10.56 -22.64
N GLY A 347 0.88 11.28 -22.43
CA GLY A 347 1.50 12.14 -23.42
C GLY A 347 2.88 11.61 -23.83
N HIS A 348 3.46 12.15 -24.90
CA HIS A 348 4.84 11.86 -25.30
C HIS A 348 5.71 13.11 -25.08
N ARG A 349 6.86 12.95 -24.42
CA ARG A 349 7.87 14.02 -24.35
C ARG A 349 8.45 14.24 -25.74
N LYS A 350 8.63 15.50 -26.13
CA LYS A 350 9.44 15.84 -27.31
C LYS A 350 10.91 15.68 -26.91
N GLN A 351 11.63 14.80 -27.62
CA GLN A 351 13.07 14.58 -27.42
C GLN A 351 13.89 15.75 -27.94
#